data_AF-A0A0D6Q4Z6-F1
#
_entry.id   AF-A0A0D6Q4Z6-F1
#
_cell.length_a   1.000
_cell.length_b   1.000
_cell.length_c   1.000
_cell.angle_alpha   90.00
_cell.angle_beta   90.00
_cell.angle_gamma   90.00
#
_symmetry.space_group_name_H-M   'P 1'
#
loop_
_entity.id
_entity.type
_entity.pdbx_description
1 polymer ?
#
loop_
_entity_poly.entity_id
_entity_poly.type
_entity_poly.pdbx_seq_one_letter_code
_entity_poly.pdbx_strand_id
1 'polypeptide(L)'
;MHATRIYHEPREVVDRLAPFGITADEVMPLIEAVVAARNDVVSVDARTAAGTKAYLAGVRHLRFLFLPKGWKADCKNGVESVLHVETGMRIVYQSVDQACVRVRGPQAINGKGPAAEAAVRKGQGMLFSAEDLPEIAPERIANLNASLWFLCVSVSEDDDEDIRAELSLPAAIEKGNFKGFLERIFIFKRGDWKSQVPLEGAPEDDHAYEFSITRKA
;
A
#
# COMPACT_ATOMS: atom_id res chain seq x y z
N MET A 1 11.79 -23.82 0.62
CA MET A 1 11.11 -22.58 0.21
C MET A 1 9.66 -22.70 0.67
N HIS A 2 9.18 -21.87 1.60
CA HIS A 2 7.77 -21.95 2.04
C HIS A 2 6.88 -21.33 0.96
N ALA A 3 5.71 -21.93 0.71
CA ALA A 3 4.75 -21.38 -0.23
C ALA A 3 4.20 -20.04 0.30
N THR A 4 4.23 -19.00 -0.52
CA THR A 4 3.62 -17.70 -0.20
C THR A 4 2.11 -17.86 -0.07
N ARG A 5 1.54 -17.37 1.04
CA ARG A 5 0.08 -17.31 1.22
C ARG A 5 -0.47 -16.10 0.47
N ILE A 6 -1.44 -16.33 -0.42
CA ILE A 6 -2.08 -15.28 -1.21
C ILE A 6 -3.58 -15.33 -0.93
N TYR A 7 -4.14 -14.22 -0.48
CA TYR A 7 -5.58 -14.03 -0.30
C TYR A 7 -6.09 -13.15 -1.44
N HIS A 8 -7.04 -13.65 -2.22
CA HIS A 8 -7.58 -12.91 -3.38
C HIS A 8 -9.09 -13.06 -3.61
N GLU A 9 -9.71 -14.06 -2.98
CA GLU A 9 -11.15 -14.19 -2.98
C GLU A 9 -11.77 -13.12 -2.05
N PRO A 10 -12.89 -12.48 -2.42
CA PRO A 10 -13.43 -11.35 -1.67
C PRO A 10 -13.60 -11.60 -0.17
N ARG A 11 -14.12 -12.78 0.20
CA ARG A 11 -14.32 -13.17 1.59
C ARG A 11 -12.99 -13.35 2.34
N GLU A 12 -12.02 -14.00 1.71
CA GLU A 12 -10.69 -14.20 2.27
C GLU A 12 -9.97 -12.87 2.53
N VAL A 13 -10.11 -11.92 1.60
CA VAL A 13 -9.54 -10.58 1.72
C VAL A 13 -10.17 -9.84 2.89
N VAL A 14 -11.50 -9.85 3.01
CA VAL A 14 -12.22 -9.22 4.13
C VAL A 14 -11.77 -9.82 5.47
N ASP A 15 -11.80 -11.15 5.59
CA ASP A 15 -11.42 -11.85 6.83
C ASP A 15 -9.96 -11.54 7.20
N ARG A 16 -9.07 -11.45 6.19
CA ARG A 16 -7.65 -11.21 6.45
C ARG A 16 -7.30 -9.75 6.70
N LEU A 17 -8.09 -8.79 6.22
CA LEU A 17 -7.91 -7.38 6.53
C LEU A 17 -8.42 -7.00 7.94
N ALA A 18 -9.32 -7.80 8.52
CA ALA A 18 -9.91 -7.52 9.84
C ALA A 18 -8.88 -7.22 10.96
N PRO A 19 -7.74 -7.92 11.10
CA PRO A 19 -6.72 -7.60 12.12
C PRO A 19 -6.04 -6.24 11.95
N PHE A 20 -6.13 -5.62 10.76
CA PHE A 20 -5.61 -4.28 10.49
C PHE A 20 -6.66 -3.19 10.75
N GLY A 21 -7.93 -3.58 10.95
CA GLY A 21 -9.05 -2.65 11.15
C GLY A 21 -9.45 -1.86 9.89
N ILE A 22 -9.13 -2.38 8.69
CA ILE A 22 -9.43 -1.73 7.41
C ILE A 22 -10.27 -2.62 6.50
N THR A 23 -10.99 -2.02 5.55
CA THR A 23 -11.64 -2.71 4.42
C THR A 23 -10.95 -2.38 3.10
N ALA A 24 -11.32 -3.09 2.01
CA ALA A 24 -10.82 -2.77 0.68
C ALA A 24 -11.27 -1.38 0.21
N ASP A 25 -12.53 -1.02 0.46
CA ASP A 25 -13.09 0.28 0.08
C ASP A 25 -12.41 1.44 0.81
N GLU A 26 -12.02 1.26 2.08
CA GLU A 26 -11.28 2.27 2.84
C GLU A 26 -9.87 2.55 2.28
N VAL A 27 -9.32 1.65 1.45
CA VAL A 27 -8.04 1.85 0.76
C VAL A 27 -8.20 2.68 -0.51
N MET A 28 -9.41 2.78 -1.07
CA MET A 28 -9.66 3.50 -2.33
C MET A 28 -9.19 4.96 -2.31
N PRO A 29 -9.50 5.79 -1.29
CA PRO A 29 -9.07 7.18 -1.28
C PRO A 29 -7.55 7.36 -1.28
N LEU A 30 -6.80 6.35 -0.83
CA LEU A 30 -5.34 6.33 -0.92
C LEU A 30 -4.89 6.07 -2.36
N ILE A 31 -5.51 5.11 -3.04
CA ILE A 31 -5.21 4.76 -4.44
C ILE A 31 -5.48 5.97 -5.34
N GLU A 32 -6.66 6.59 -5.20
CA GLU A 32 -7.05 7.78 -5.97
C GLU A 32 -6.06 8.93 -5.78
N ALA A 33 -5.68 9.21 -4.53
CA ALA A 33 -4.73 10.29 -4.24
C ALA A 33 -3.34 10.02 -4.82
N VAL A 34 -2.89 8.76 -4.83
CA VAL A 34 -1.62 8.35 -5.44
C VAL A 34 -1.66 8.54 -6.95
N VAL A 35 -2.74 8.11 -7.61
CA VAL A 35 -2.94 8.25 -9.06
C VAL A 35 -3.02 9.72 -9.46
N ALA A 36 -3.85 10.50 -8.77
CA ALA A 36 -3.98 11.93 -9.00
C ALA A 36 -2.64 12.67 -8.82
N ALA A 37 -1.90 12.38 -7.75
CA ALA A 37 -0.60 13.00 -7.50
C ALA A 37 0.47 12.61 -8.52
N ARG A 38 0.41 11.38 -9.06
CA ARG A 38 1.29 10.93 -10.15
C ARG A 38 0.97 11.65 -11.46
N ASN A 39 -0.31 11.84 -11.75
CA ASN A 39 -0.80 12.46 -12.98
C ASN A 39 -0.73 14.00 -12.96
N ASP A 40 -0.57 14.60 -11.77
CA ASP A 40 -0.26 16.03 -11.59
C ASP A 40 1.23 16.32 -11.93
N VAL A 41 1.72 15.86 -13.07
CA VAL A 41 3.10 16.10 -13.52
C VAL A 41 3.07 16.45 -15.00
N VAL A 42 3.83 17.49 -15.37
CA VAL A 42 3.93 17.98 -16.73
C VAL A 42 5.33 17.74 -17.30
N SER A 43 5.48 17.87 -18.63
CA SER A 43 6.72 17.52 -19.34
C SER A 43 7.96 18.32 -18.93
N VAL A 44 7.79 19.49 -18.31
CA VAL A 44 8.89 20.34 -17.83
C VAL A 44 9.33 20.02 -16.40
N ASP A 45 8.59 19.17 -15.68
CA ASP A 45 8.94 18.76 -14.33
C ASP A 45 10.18 17.85 -14.29
N ALA A 46 10.80 17.75 -13.12
CA ALA A 46 11.87 16.80 -12.91
C ALA A 46 11.38 15.37 -13.17
N ARG A 47 12.24 14.53 -13.77
CA ARG A 47 11.93 13.12 -14.07
C ARG A 47 11.45 12.32 -12.86
N THR A 48 11.86 12.68 -11.65
CA THR A 48 11.46 12.00 -10.41
C THR A 48 10.14 12.51 -9.82
N ALA A 49 9.57 13.60 -10.34
CA ALA A 49 8.43 14.30 -9.75
C ALA A 49 7.22 13.38 -9.55
N ALA A 50 6.86 12.59 -10.55
CA ALA A 50 5.72 11.67 -10.49
C ALA A 50 5.84 10.67 -9.34
N GLY A 51 7.02 10.04 -9.22
CA GLY A 51 7.30 9.10 -8.12
C GLY A 51 7.31 9.79 -6.75
N THR A 52 7.88 10.99 -6.65
CA THR A 52 7.93 11.74 -5.39
C THR A 52 6.54 12.20 -4.94
N LYS A 53 5.73 12.75 -5.85
CA LYS A 53 4.35 13.19 -5.55
C LYS A 53 3.47 12.01 -5.12
N ALA A 54 3.54 10.89 -5.86
CA ALA A 54 2.85 9.65 -5.52
C ALA A 54 3.23 9.15 -4.12
N TYR A 55 4.52 9.14 -3.78
CA TYR A 55 5.01 8.75 -2.46
C TYR A 55 4.45 9.63 -1.33
N LEU A 56 4.51 10.96 -1.49
CA LEU A 56 4.01 11.89 -0.48
C LEU A 56 2.49 11.76 -0.28
N ALA A 57 1.74 11.58 -1.37
CA ALA A 57 0.31 11.32 -1.31
C ALA A 57 0.01 9.98 -0.60
N GLY A 58 0.72 8.92 -0.97
CA GLY A 58 0.58 7.59 -0.36
C GLY A 58 0.85 7.59 1.14
N VAL A 59 1.93 8.23 1.60
CA VAL A 59 2.23 8.36 3.05
C VAL A 59 1.15 9.16 3.78
N ARG A 60 0.69 10.28 3.19
CA ARG A 60 -0.36 11.11 3.78
C ARG A 60 -1.67 10.32 3.93
N HIS A 61 -2.12 9.65 2.88
CA HIS A 61 -3.37 8.91 2.90
C HIS A 61 -3.28 7.63 3.74
N LEU A 62 -2.10 7.02 3.84
CA LEU A 62 -1.87 5.93 4.79
C LEU A 62 -2.13 6.40 6.23
N ARG A 63 -1.69 7.62 6.56
CA ARG A 63 -1.95 8.21 7.88
C ARG A 63 -3.42 8.55 8.07
N PHE A 64 -4.09 9.10 7.06
CA PHE A 64 -5.54 9.34 7.14
C PHE A 64 -6.33 8.06 7.37
N LEU A 65 -5.90 6.94 6.77
CA LEU A 65 -6.53 5.64 6.95
C LEU A 65 -6.34 5.10 8.39
N PHE A 66 -5.11 5.15 8.92
CA PHE A 66 -4.77 4.40 10.14
C PHE A 66 -4.77 5.23 11.43
N LEU A 67 -4.45 6.53 11.40
CA LEU A 67 -4.37 7.34 12.63
C LEU A 67 -5.72 7.45 13.37
N PRO A 68 -6.87 7.66 12.69
CA PRO A 68 -8.17 7.66 13.37
C PRO A 68 -8.52 6.33 14.04
N LYS A 69 -7.88 5.23 13.62
CA LYS A 69 -8.07 3.87 14.14
C LYS A 69 -7.11 3.55 15.30
N GLY A 70 -6.45 4.55 15.88
CA GLY A 70 -5.56 4.40 17.03
C GLY A 70 -4.12 4.02 16.72
N TRP A 71 -3.74 3.94 15.45
CA TRP A 71 -2.34 3.77 15.04
C TRP A 71 -1.57 5.08 15.26
N LYS A 72 -0.23 5.00 15.34
CA LYS A 72 0.65 6.16 15.47
C LYS A 72 1.46 6.37 14.21
N ALA A 73 1.73 7.63 13.86
CA ALA A 73 2.74 7.94 12.86
C ALA A 73 4.12 7.51 13.38
N ASP A 74 4.91 6.87 12.53
CA ASP A 74 6.28 6.43 12.83
C ASP A 74 7.21 6.79 11.66
N CYS A 75 8.46 7.11 11.97
CA CYS A 75 9.51 7.39 10.98
C CYS A 75 10.83 6.74 11.42
N LYS A 76 10.76 5.47 11.81
CA LYS A 76 11.91 4.74 12.31
C LYS A 76 12.96 4.55 11.21
N ASN A 77 14.19 5.00 11.50
CA ASN A 77 15.31 4.97 10.56
C ASN A 77 15.04 5.70 9.24
N GLY A 78 14.18 6.72 9.23
CA GLY A 78 13.84 7.46 8.01
C GLY A 78 12.87 6.73 7.08
N VAL A 79 12.18 5.68 7.57
CA VAL A 79 11.10 5.00 6.84
C VAL A 79 9.76 5.45 7.40
N GLU A 80 9.06 6.28 6.63
CA GLU A 80 7.71 6.75 6.97
C GLU A 80 6.72 5.57 7.02
N SER A 81 6.04 5.43 8.14
CA SER A 81 5.11 4.33 8.41
C SER A 81 3.99 4.73 9.39
N VAL A 82 3.06 3.81 9.60
CA VAL A 82 2.12 3.81 10.73
C VAL A 82 2.39 2.58 11.61
N LEU A 83 2.28 2.75 12.92
CA LEU A 83 2.58 1.75 13.94
C LEU A 83 1.32 1.41 14.76
N HIS A 84 0.97 0.13 14.80
CA HIS A 84 0.04 -0.40 15.78
C HIS A 84 0.80 -0.63 17.09
N VAL A 85 0.46 0.12 18.14
CA VAL A 85 1.27 0.18 19.37
C VAL A 85 1.26 -1.11 20.18
N GLU A 86 0.13 -1.83 20.19
CA GLU A 86 -0.02 -3.04 21.01
C GLU A 86 0.69 -4.25 20.39
N THR A 87 0.60 -4.37 19.06
CA THR A 87 1.19 -5.49 18.31
C THR A 87 2.52 -5.13 17.68
N GLY A 88 3.01 -3.90 17.80
CA GLY A 88 4.25 -3.44 17.16
C GLY A 88 4.28 -3.50 15.62
N MET A 89 3.16 -3.83 14.98
CA MET A 89 3.00 -3.94 13.53
C MET A 89 3.19 -2.59 12.86
N ARG A 90 3.94 -2.56 11.76
CA ARG A 90 4.15 -1.35 10.95
C ARG A 90 3.62 -1.54 9.55
N ILE A 91 3.03 -0.50 8.99
CA ILE A 91 2.65 -0.46 7.57
C ILE A 91 3.36 0.71 6.90
N VAL A 92 3.96 0.42 5.75
CA VAL A 92 4.66 1.38 4.89
C VAL A 92 3.95 1.45 3.55
N TYR A 93 3.77 2.65 3.02
CA TYR A 93 3.34 2.82 1.63
C TYR A 93 4.50 2.55 0.66
N GLN A 94 4.24 1.85 -0.44
CA GLN A 94 5.26 1.56 -1.46
C GLN A 94 4.66 1.59 -2.87
N SER A 95 5.21 2.41 -3.75
CA SER A 95 4.96 2.25 -5.20
C SER A 95 5.77 1.07 -5.75
N VAL A 96 5.11 0.20 -6.50
CA VAL A 96 5.70 -1.03 -7.06
C VAL A 96 5.42 -1.17 -8.55
N ASP A 97 6.22 -1.97 -9.24
CA ASP A 97 6.06 -2.23 -10.66
C ASP A 97 4.74 -2.95 -10.98
N GLN A 98 4.41 -3.99 -10.21
CA GLN A 98 3.18 -4.76 -10.34
C GLN A 98 2.69 -5.24 -8.98
N ALA A 99 1.40 -5.03 -8.70
CA ALA A 99 0.68 -5.64 -7.59
C ALA A 99 -0.35 -6.68 -8.11
N CYS A 100 -0.85 -7.51 -7.20
CA CYS A 100 -1.91 -8.49 -7.44
C CYS A 100 -1.63 -9.52 -8.54
N VAL A 101 -0.35 -9.85 -8.78
CA VAL A 101 0.06 -10.92 -9.71
C VAL A 101 0.41 -12.18 -8.92
N ARG A 102 -0.23 -13.32 -9.23
CA ARG A 102 -0.03 -14.57 -8.46
C ARG A 102 1.39 -15.14 -8.61
N VAL A 103 1.91 -15.12 -9.83
CA VAL A 103 3.20 -15.75 -10.17
C VAL A 103 4.42 -14.88 -9.87
N ARG A 104 4.20 -13.59 -9.59
CA ARG A 104 5.27 -12.60 -9.40
C ARG A 104 4.92 -11.67 -8.23
N GLY A 105 5.84 -11.53 -7.29
CA GLY A 105 5.70 -10.55 -6.20
C GLY A 105 6.04 -9.14 -6.66
N PRO A 106 5.52 -8.10 -5.98
CA PRO A 106 5.88 -6.72 -6.28
C PRO A 106 7.37 -6.47 -6.22
N GLN A 107 7.85 -5.54 -7.05
CA GLN A 107 9.18 -4.96 -6.97
C GLN A 107 9.08 -3.46 -6.75
N ALA A 108 9.88 -2.92 -5.85
CA ALA A 108 9.90 -1.48 -5.59
C ALA A 108 10.42 -0.72 -6.83
N ILE A 109 9.72 0.35 -7.25
CA ILE A 109 10.13 1.20 -8.39
C ILE A 109 11.41 1.98 -8.05
N ASN A 110 11.49 2.52 -6.84
CA ASN A 110 12.70 3.10 -6.29
C ASN A 110 13.29 2.10 -5.31
N GLY A 111 14.54 1.68 -5.55
CA GLY A 111 15.25 0.75 -4.68
C GLY A 111 15.22 1.21 -3.22
N LYS A 112 15.06 0.26 -2.30
CA LYS A 112 14.95 0.54 -0.88
C LYS A 112 16.30 0.93 -0.30
N GLY A 113 16.31 1.99 0.51
CA GLY A 113 17.52 2.42 1.20
C GLY A 113 17.96 1.43 2.28
N PRO A 114 19.24 1.48 2.72
CA PRO A 114 19.80 0.59 3.73
C PRO A 114 19.00 0.51 5.05
N ALA A 115 18.25 1.57 5.39
CA ALA A 115 17.39 1.62 6.57
C ALA A 115 16.15 0.71 6.49
N ALA A 116 15.53 0.58 5.31
CA ALA A 116 14.40 -0.31 5.10
C ALA A 116 14.85 -1.78 5.04
N GLU A 117 16.04 -2.04 4.46
CA GLU A 117 16.71 -3.34 4.54
C GLU A 117 16.99 -3.71 6.00
N ALA A 118 17.55 -2.77 6.79
CA ALA A 118 17.83 -2.99 8.19
C ALA A 118 16.56 -3.13 9.06
N ALA A 119 15.46 -2.46 8.70
CA ALA A 119 14.18 -2.56 9.41
C ALA A 119 13.50 -3.92 9.16
N VAL A 120 13.54 -4.44 7.93
CA VAL A 120 13.11 -5.83 7.66
C VAL A 120 14.07 -6.82 8.29
N ARG A 121 15.38 -6.61 8.18
CA ARG A 121 16.36 -7.46 8.87
C ARG A 121 16.19 -7.44 10.39
N LYS A 122 15.78 -6.33 11.03
CA LYS A 122 15.53 -6.27 12.48
C LYS A 122 14.11 -6.72 12.88
N GLY A 123 13.10 -6.46 12.05
CA GLY A 123 11.71 -6.88 12.26
C GLY A 123 11.44 -8.33 11.88
N GLN A 124 12.32 -8.95 11.09
CA GLN A 124 12.22 -10.34 10.63
C GLN A 124 13.50 -11.18 10.88
N GLY A 125 14.61 -10.63 11.39
CA GLY A 125 15.89 -11.37 11.38
C GLY A 125 17.05 -10.83 12.24
N MET A 126 16.81 -10.42 13.49
CA MET A 126 17.85 -10.51 14.53
C MET A 126 17.29 -11.26 15.74
N LEU A 127 16.77 -12.46 15.49
CA LEU A 127 16.47 -13.40 16.58
C LEU A 127 17.27 -14.70 16.49
N PHE A 128 17.93 -15.01 15.36
CA PHE A 128 18.67 -16.27 15.19
C PHE A 128 19.84 -16.09 14.21
N SER A 129 21.01 -16.61 14.60
CA SER A 129 22.18 -16.76 13.73
C SER A 129 21.90 -17.84 12.68
N ALA A 130 22.70 -17.91 11.61
CA ALA A 130 22.51 -18.93 10.55
C ALA A 130 22.59 -20.38 11.07
N GLU A 131 23.12 -20.58 12.28
CA GLU A 131 23.23 -21.86 12.98
C GLU A 131 21.97 -22.20 13.81
N ASP A 132 21.08 -21.23 14.03
CA ASP A 132 19.86 -21.34 14.84
C ASP A 132 18.59 -21.51 13.97
N LEU A 133 18.71 -22.07 12.76
CA LEU A 133 17.57 -22.45 11.91
C LEU A 133 17.25 -23.95 12.04
N PRO A 134 16.66 -24.44 13.15
CA PRO A 134 15.93 -25.69 13.14
C PRO A 134 14.48 -25.42 12.69
N GLU A 135 13.96 -26.26 11.81
CA GLU A 135 12.54 -26.41 11.41
C GLU A 135 11.53 -25.64 12.29
N ILE A 136 11.22 -24.38 11.96
CA ILE A 136 10.28 -23.59 12.77
C ILE A 136 8.86 -23.81 12.26
N ALA A 137 8.04 -24.44 13.11
CA ALA A 137 6.62 -24.67 12.90
C ALA A 137 5.82 -23.37 12.62
N PRO A 138 4.76 -23.43 11.79
CA PRO A 138 3.94 -22.27 11.37
C PRO A 138 3.38 -21.42 12.51
N GLU A 139 3.25 -22.00 13.69
CA GLU A 139 2.61 -21.43 14.88
C GLU A 139 3.46 -20.31 15.53
N ARG A 140 4.76 -20.24 15.22
CA ARG A 140 5.64 -19.14 15.69
C ARG A 140 5.61 -17.89 14.80
N ILE A 141 5.07 -17.96 13.57
CA ILE A 141 4.87 -16.79 12.70
C ILE A 141 3.77 -15.88 13.30
N ALA A 142 2.85 -16.46 14.08
CA ALA A 142 1.75 -15.74 14.74
C ALA A 142 2.21 -14.82 15.89
N ASN A 143 3.46 -14.94 16.38
CA ASN A 143 4.02 -14.14 17.47
C ASN A 143 4.86 -12.93 17.01
N LEU A 144 4.84 -12.57 15.72
CA LEU A 144 5.64 -11.46 15.18
C LEU A 144 4.98 -10.10 15.46
N ASN A 145 5.01 -9.69 16.74
CA ASN A 145 4.65 -8.36 17.22
C ASN A 145 5.65 -7.24 16.78
N ALA A 146 6.21 -7.34 15.58
CA ALA A 146 7.07 -6.33 14.95
C ALA A 146 7.14 -6.46 13.41
N SER A 147 6.10 -7.01 12.78
CA SER A 147 6.08 -7.22 11.33
C SER A 147 5.98 -5.90 10.55
N LEU A 148 6.80 -5.76 9.49
CA LEU A 148 6.78 -4.62 8.58
C LEU A 148 6.04 -4.99 7.30
N TRP A 149 4.82 -4.48 7.17
CA TRP A 149 3.93 -4.66 6.03
C TRP A 149 4.08 -3.52 5.03
N PHE A 150 3.83 -3.82 3.77
CA PHE A 150 3.88 -2.85 2.68
C PHE A 150 2.52 -2.79 2.01
N LEU A 151 1.89 -1.62 2.05
CA LEU A 151 0.76 -1.30 1.19
C LEU A 151 1.33 -0.88 -0.16
N CYS A 152 1.38 -1.85 -1.06
CA CYS A 152 1.97 -1.76 -2.39
C CYS A 152 0.92 -1.27 -3.38
N VAL A 153 1.22 -0.22 -4.14
CA VAL A 153 0.37 0.31 -5.22
C VAL A 153 1.16 0.31 -6.54
N SER A 154 0.59 -0.31 -7.57
CA SER A 154 1.11 -0.22 -8.95
C SER A 154 0.13 0.55 -9.82
N VAL A 155 0.67 1.52 -10.56
CA VAL A 155 -0.02 2.24 -11.65
C VAL A 155 0.76 1.91 -12.91
N SER A 156 0.11 1.24 -13.88
CA SER A 156 0.76 0.87 -15.13
C SER A 156 1.11 2.10 -15.96
N GLU A 157 2.25 2.05 -16.65
CA GLU A 157 2.67 3.10 -17.58
C GLU A 157 2.08 2.89 -18.99
N ASP A 158 1.66 1.65 -19.29
CA ASP A 158 1.12 1.26 -20.60
C ASP A 158 -0.43 1.28 -20.65
N ASP A 159 -1.07 1.26 -19.48
CA ASP A 159 -2.53 1.13 -19.31
C ASP A 159 -2.91 1.94 -18.06
N ASP A 160 -3.30 3.20 -18.24
CA ASP A 160 -3.60 4.15 -17.15
C ASP A 160 -4.80 3.72 -16.29
N GLU A 161 -5.58 2.76 -16.76
CA GLU A 161 -6.69 2.13 -16.05
C GLU A 161 -6.27 0.84 -15.32
N ASP A 162 -5.05 0.33 -15.52
CA ASP A 162 -4.50 -0.82 -14.78
C ASP A 162 -3.81 -0.35 -13.50
N ILE A 163 -4.65 -0.08 -12.50
CA ILE A 163 -4.26 0.28 -11.14
C ILE A 163 -4.54 -0.89 -10.22
N ARG A 164 -3.58 -1.21 -9.35
CA ARG A 164 -3.67 -2.34 -8.42
C ARG A 164 -3.05 -2.01 -7.08
N ALA A 165 -3.57 -2.61 -6.02
CA ALA A 165 -3.06 -2.47 -4.67
C ALA A 165 -3.10 -3.78 -3.89
N GLU A 166 -2.03 -4.07 -3.15
CA GLU A 166 -1.95 -5.21 -2.23
C GLU A 166 -1.30 -4.82 -0.90
N LEU A 167 -1.69 -5.48 0.18
CA LEU A 167 -1.01 -5.40 1.47
C LEU A 167 -0.18 -6.67 1.66
N SER A 168 1.13 -6.49 1.73
CA SER A 168 2.08 -7.60 1.59
C SER A 168 3.13 -7.62 2.69
N LEU A 169 3.37 -8.83 3.22
CA LEU A 169 4.39 -9.13 4.20
C LEU A 169 5.57 -9.80 3.48
N PRO A 170 6.68 -9.08 3.23
CA PRO A 170 7.85 -9.67 2.60
C PRO A 170 8.45 -10.76 3.47
N ALA A 171 9.15 -11.72 2.86
CA ALA A 171 9.97 -12.70 3.59
C ALA A 171 11.37 -12.15 3.88
N ALA A 172 11.89 -11.33 2.97
CA ALA A 172 13.14 -10.61 3.13
C ALA A 172 13.17 -9.38 2.21
N ILE A 173 14.09 -8.46 2.50
CA ILE A 173 14.51 -7.40 1.58
C ILE A 173 16.01 -7.53 1.40
N GLU A 174 16.46 -7.64 0.15
CA GLU A 174 17.87 -7.72 -0.22
C GLU A 174 18.14 -6.80 -1.42
N LYS A 175 19.29 -6.10 -1.39
CA LYS A 175 19.74 -5.22 -2.49
C LYS A 175 18.67 -4.21 -2.92
N GLY A 176 17.95 -3.67 -1.94
CA GLY A 176 16.93 -2.67 -2.14
C GLY A 176 15.61 -3.20 -2.69
N ASN A 177 15.39 -4.53 -2.75
CA ASN A 177 14.12 -5.07 -3.24
C ASN A 177 13.59 -6.26 -2.43
N PHE A 178 12.32 -6.58 -2.65
CA PHE A 178 11.65 -7.69 -1.99
C PHE A 178 12.19 -9.03 -2.48
N LYS A 179 12.53 -9.91 -1.55
CA LYS A 179 12.92 -11.30 -1.83
C LYS A 179 11.91 -12.26 -1.22
N GLY A 180 10.87 -12.52 -2.01
CA GLY A 180 9.76 -13.37 -1.60
C GLY A 180 8.83 -12.71 -0.58
N PHE A 181 7.69 -13.36 -0.36
CA PHE A 181 6.66 -12.90 0.56
C PHE A 181 6.19 -14.07 1.41
N LEU A 182 5.97 -13.81 2.71
CA LEU A 182 5.27 -14.75 3.58
C LEU A 182 3.77 -14.70 3.29
N GLU A 183 3.27 -13.50 2.97
CA GLU A 183 1.86 -13.26 2.80
C GLU A 183 1.56 -12.07 1.88
N ARG A 184 0.49 -12.18 1.09
CA ARG A 184 0.01 -11.12 0.19
C ARG A 184 -1.51 -11.09 0.20
N ILE A 185 -2.09 -9.92 0.39
CA ILE A 185 -3.54 -9.69 0.41
C ILE A 185 -3.88 -8.79 -0.78
N PHE A 186 -4.59 -9.32 -1.77
CA PHE A 186 -4.94 -8.58 -2.99
C PHE A 186 -6.17 -7.72 -2.72
N ILE A 187 -5.96 -6.42 -2.56
CA ILE A 187 -7.01 -5.47 -2.14
C ILE A 187 -7.74 -4.89 -3.35
N PHE A 188 -6.97 -4.46 -4.35
CA PHE A 188 -7.48 -3.84 -5.57
C PHE A 188 -6.79 -4.47 -6.78
N LYS A 189 -7.56 -5.15 -7.62
CA LYS A 189 -7.09 -6.01 -8.72
C LYS A 189 -7.30 -5.31 -10.06
N ARG A 190 -6.70 -5.88 -11.11
CA ARG A 190 -6.89 -5.40 -12.48
C ARG A 190 -8.38 -5.33 -12.81
N GLY A 191 -8.82 -4.20 -13.35
CA GLY A 191 -10.21 -3.98 -13.76
C GLY A 191 -11.10 -3.40 -12.66
N ASP A 192 -10.69 -3.44 -11.39
CA ASP A 192 -11.46 -2.85 -10.30
C ASP A 192 -11.56 -1.32 -10.43
N TRP A 193 -10.60 -0.67 -11.11
CA TRP A 193 -10.65 0.76 -11.41
C TRP A 193 -11.81 1.14 -12.34
N LYS A 194 -12.04 0.34 -13.38
CA LYS A 194 -13.12 0.59 -14.36
C LYS A 194 -14.50 0.41 -13.76
N SER A 195 -14.65 -0.51 -12.81
CA SER A 195 -15.93 -0.76 -12.14
C SER A 195 -16.31 0.33 -11.14
N GLN A 196 -15.42 1.27 -10.82
CA GLN A 196 -15.73 2.43 -9.98
C GLN A 196 -16.40 3.58 -10.74
N VAL A 197 -16.28 3.64 -12.07
CA VAL A 197 -16.93 4.68 -12.86
C VAL A 197 -18.43 4.37 -12.87
N PRO A 198 -19.30 5.24 -12.32
CA PRO A 198 -20.73 5.06 -12.48
C PRO A 198 -21.03 4.97 -13.98
N LEU A 199 -21.74 3.92 -14.42
CA LEU A 199 -22.43 3.94 -15.70
C LEU A 199 -23.17 5.28 -15.76
N GLU A 200 -22.87 6.10 -16.75
CA GLU A 200 -23.45 7.43 -16.94
C GLU A 200 -24.98 7.36 -16.84
N GLY A 201 -25.49 7.67 -15.65
CA GLY A 201 -26.76 8.34 -15.48
C GLY A 201 -26.41 9.75 -15.10
N ALA A 202 -26.01 10.56 -16.09
CA ALA A 202 -25.97 12.00 -15.89
C ALA A 202 -27.34 12.40 -15.30
N PRO A 203 -27.41 13.07 -14.14
CA PRO A 203 -28.63 13.79 -13.83
C PRO A 203 -28.80 14.78 -14.98
N GLU A 204 -29.95 14.73 -15.67
CA GLU A 204 -30.35 15.83 -16.54
C GLU A 204 -30.38 17.08 -15.66
N ASP A 205 -29.33 17.90 -15.77
CA ASP A 205 -29.20 19.15 -15.04
C ASP A 205 -30.11 20.19 -15.70
N ASP A 206 -31.41 20.07 -15.46
CA ASP A 206 -32.43 21.01 -15.95
C ASP A 206 -32.74 22.12 -14.92
N HIS A 207 -31.77 22.45 -14.07
CA HIS A 207 -31.90 23.53 -13.10
C HIS A 207 -30.84 24.59 -13.34
N ALA A 208 -31.16 25.53 -14.23
CA ALA A 208 -30.49 26.81 -14.31
C ALA A 208 -30.52 27.50 -12.93
N TYR A 209 -29.42 27.47 -12.21
CA TYR A 209 -29.25 28.22 -10.97
C TYR A 209 -29.07 29.71 -11.29
N GLU A 210 -30.12 30.51 -11.08
CA GLU A 210 -30.00 31.98 -11.04
C GLU A 210 -29.34 32.41 -9.73
N PHE A 211 -28.11 32.91 -9.81
CA PHE A 211 -27.46 33.60 -8.69
C PHE A 211 -27.72 35.11 -8.77
N SER A 212 -28.54 35.65 -7.88
CA SER A 212 -28.71 37.10 -7.74
C SER A 212 -27.57 37.71 -6.92
N ILE A 213 -26.68 38.45 -7.57
CA ILE A 213 -25.62 39.22 -6.89
C ILE A 213 -26.17 40.59 -6.52
N THR A 214 -26.53 40.80 -5.25
CA THR A 214 -26.76 42.16 -4.71
C THR A 214 -25.44 42.77 -4.27
N ARG A 215 -25.01 43.85 -4.93
CA ARG A 215 -23.96 44.75 -4.41
C ARG A 215 -24.56 45.60 -3.29
N LYS A 216 -23.94 45.60 -2.10
CA LYS A 216 -24.27 46.59 -1.05
C LYS A 216 -23.81 47.98 -1.51
N ALA A 217 -24.73 48.94 -1.42
CA ALA A 217 -24.45 50.37 -1.55
C ALA A 217 -23.74 50.90 -0.29
#